data_AF-A0A238BNN5-F1
#
_entry.id   AF-A0A238BNN5-F1
#
_cell.length_a   1.000
_cell.length_b   1.000
_cell.length_c   1.000
_cell.angle_alpha   90.00
_cell.angle_beta   90.00
_cell.angle_gamma   90.00
#
_symmetry.space_group_name_H-M   'P 1'
#
loop_
_entity.id
_entity.type
_entity.pdbx_description
1 polymer ?
#
loop_
_entity_poly.entity_id
_entity_poly.type
_entity_poly.pdbx_seq_one_letter_code
_entity_poly.pdbx_strand_id
1 'polypeptide(L)'
;MDQSNRSFQVAPLCVLDFYVHDTLQRQGYGHALFDYMLQHENSSAENVAIDKPSQSLLQFMNKHYGLNEPIWQVTSYVVYAPFFENIKLCDPSTSVNEPHEKSAKMKAMIGNQHCYGTLDTRYRERNDNLMRDDAGYGKRAVIDPDTHQGRKITRDFEHQSIW
;
A
#
# COMPACT_ATOMS: atom_id res chain seq x y z
N MET A 1 5.87 13.53 -2.38
CA MET A 1 6.54 14.85 -2.30
C MET A 1 5.54 15.90 -2.71
N ASP A 2 5.38 16.98 -1.94
CA ASP A 2 4.60 18.14 -2.38
C ASP A 2 5.39 19.01 -3.37
N GLN A 3 4.74 20.05 -3.92
CA GLN A 3 5.38 21.02 -4.83
C GLN A 3 6.50 21.83 -4.16
N SER A 4 6.55 21.89 -2.82
CA SER A 4 7.60 22.53 -2.03
C SER A 4 8.75 21.58 -1.67
N ASN A 5 8.81 20.40 -2.31
CA ASN A 5 9.81 19.36 -2.09
C ASN A 5 9.83 18.78 -0.65
N ARG A 6 8.69 18.77 0.04
CA ARG A 6 8.52 18.11 1.34
C ARG A 6 7.99 16.70 1.19
N SER A 7 8.56 15.77 1.95
CA SER A 7 8.12 14.38 2.02
C SER A 7 7.15 14.17 3.17
N PHE A 8 6.12 13.36 2.94
CA PHE A 8 5.13 12.96 3.92
C PHE A 8 5.09 11.44 3.99
N GLN A 9 4.99 10.88 5.19
CA GLN A 9 4.74 9.46 5.40
C GLN A 9 3.30 9.30 5.88
N VAL A 10 2.45 8.76 5.03
CA VAL A 10 1.00 8.65 5.25
C VAL A 10 0.48 7.32 4.73
N ALA A 11 -0.67 6.88 5.24
CA ALA A 11 -1.40 5.71 4.78
C ALA A 11 -2.83 6.13 4.38
N PRO A 12 -3.01 6.75 3.19
CA PRO A 12 -4.31 7.25 2.75
C PRO A 12 -5.23 6.11 2.25
N LEU A 13 -6.49 6.44 2.00
CA LEU A 13 -7.37 5.60 1.20
C LEU A 13 -6.82 5.52 -0.23
N CYS A 14 -6.74 4.31 -0.76
CA CYS A 14 -6.17 4.07 -2.09
C CYS A 14 -7.17 3.39 -3.02
N VAL A 15 -7.26 3.87 -4.26
CA VAL A 15 -7.91 3.16 -5.35
C VAL A 15 -6.85 2.31 -6.04
N LEU A 16 -7.02 0.99 -5.95
CA LEU A 16 -6.08 0.00 -6.51
C LEU A 16 -6.55 -0.55 -7.85
N ASP A 17 -7.85 -0.73 -8.02
CA ASP A 17 -8.48 -1.13 -9.27
C ASP A 17 -9.86 -0.48 -9.37
N PHE A 18 -10.26 -0.15 -10.59
CA PHE A 18 -11.56 0.44 -10.87
C PHE A 18 -12.02 0.09 -12.28
N TYR A 19 -13.07 -0.73 -12.34
CA TYR A 19 -13.60 -1.24 -13.58
C TYR A 19 -15.13 -1.16 -13.61
N VAL A 20 -15.63 -0.75 -14.78
CA VAL A 20 -17.05 -0.83 -15.15
C VAL A 20 -17.10 -1.52 -16.49
N HIS A 21 -17.96 -2.54 -16.61
CA HIS A 21 -18.12 -3.28 -17.86
C HIS A 21 -18.42 -2.35 -19.03
N ASP A 22 -17.79 -2.58 -20.19
CA ASP A 22 -17.78 -1.66 -21.33
C ASP A 22 -19.19 -1.22 -21.77
N THR A 23 -20.15 -2.14 -21.80
CA THR A 23 -21.55 -1.85 -22.18
C THR A 23 -22.28 -0.94 -21.19
N LEU A 24 -21.73 -0.75 -19.99
CA LEU A 24 -22.29 0.06 -18.91
C LEU A 24 -21.47 1.34 -18.65
N GLN A 25 -20.34 1.53 -19.36
CA GLN A 25 -19.54 2.73 -19.18
C GLN A 25 -20.30 3.99 -19.62
N ARG A 26 -19.93 5.13 -19.02
CA ARG A 26 -20.50 6.46 -19.29
C ARG A 26 -21.99 6.62 -18.96
N GLN A 27 -22.61 5.65 -18.30
CA GLN A 27 -24.00 5.71 -17.81
C GLN A 27 -24.14 6.16 -16.34
N GLY A 28 -23.02 6.52 -15.68
CA GLY A 28 -23.01 7.01 -14.30
C GLY A 28 -22.70 5.94 -13.24
N TYR A 29 -22.64 4.66 -13.59
CA TYR A 29 -22.35 3.58 -12.63
C TYR A 29 -21.00 3.72 -11.93
N GLY A 30 -19.96 4.16 -12.65
CA GLY A 30 -18.66 4.43 -12.02
C GLY A 30 -18.76 5.50 -10.92
N HIS A 31 -19.55 6.56 -11.15
CA HIS A 31 -19.75 7.61 -10.16
C HIS A 31 -20.48 7.08 -8.93
N ALA A 32 -21.57 6.34 -9.14
CA ALA A 32 -22.32 5.74 -8.05
C ALA A 32 -21.47 4.78 -7.19
N LEU A 33 -20.63 3.96 -7.83
CA LEU A 33 -19.71 3.05 -7.12
C LEU A 33 -18.67 3.82 -6.31
N PHE A 34 -18.08 4.85 -6.90
CA PHE A 34 -17.04 5.64 -6.26
C PHE A 34 -17.61 6.46 -5.09
N ASP A 35 -18.78 7.10 -5.26
CA ASP A 35 -19.47 7.84 -4.20
C ASP A 35 -19.84 6.93 -3.03
N TYR A 36 -20.33 5.74 -3.31
CA TYR A 36 -20.62 4.76 -2.27
C TYR A 36 -19.36 4.39 -1.49
N MET A 37 -18.25 4.16 -2.18
CA MET A 37 -16.95 3.88 -1.56
C MET A 37 -16.48 5.04 -0.69
N LEU A 38 -16.60 6.29 -1.15
CA LEU A 38 -16.25 7.48 -0.35
C LEU A 38 -17.09 7.61 0.92
N GLN A 39 -18.40 7.40 0.81
CA GLN A 39 -19.32 7.46 1.95
C GLN A 39 -19.03 6.35 2.96
N HIS A 40 -18.81 5.11 2.49
CA HIS A 40 -18.52 3.97 3.34
C HIS A 40 -17.19 4.12 4.09
N GLU A 41 -16.17 4.65 3.42
CA GLU A 41 -14.84 4.87 4.01
C GLU A 41 -14.73 6.21 4.76
N ASN A 42 -15.81 7.01 4.82
CA ASN A 42 -15.85 8.33 5.43
C ASN A 42 -14.70 9.24 4.93
N SER A 43 -14.51 9.30 3.62
CA SER A 43 -13.44 10.05 2.97
C SER A 43 -13.98 10.99 1.90
N SER A 44 -13.13 11.91 1.45
CA SER A 44 -13.37 12.78 0.29
C SER A 44 -12.47 12.33 -0.86
N ALA A 45 -12.90 12.57 -2.10
CA ALA A 45 -12.12 12.26 -3.30
C ALA A 45 -10.73 12.91 -3.30
N GLU A 46 -10.62 14.10 -2.70
CA GLU A 46 -9.37 14.85 -2.51
C GLU A 46 -8.31 14.10 -1.68
N ASN A 47 -8.76 13.19 -0.80
CA ASN A 47 -7.92 12.43 0.12
C ASN A 47 -7.55 11.04 -0.41
N VAL A 48 -7.94 10.73 -1.64
CA VAL A 48 -7.70 9.43 -2.25
C VAL A 48 -6.42 9.46 -3.08
N ALA A 49 -5.55 8.48 -2.85
CA ALA A 49 -4.43 8.19 -3.73
C ALA A 49 -4.83 7.12 -4.77
N ILE A 50 -4.40 7.28 -6.02
CA ILE A 50 -4.78 6.36 -7.10
C ILE A 50 -3.53 5.68 -7.65
N ASP A 51 -3.47 4.35 -7.61
CA ASP A 51 -2.34 3.61 -8.20
C ASP A 51 -2.51 3.51 -9.72
N LYS A 52 -1.50 3.98 -10.48
CA LYS A 52 -1.42 3.86 -11.95
C LYS A 52 -2.74 4.16 -12.68
N PRO A 53 -3.32 5.36 -12.52
CA PRO A 53 -4.61 5.67 -13.13
C PRO A 53 -4.56 5.62 -14.65
N SER A 54 -5.64 5.10 -15.25
CA SER A 54 -5.88 5.25 -16.69
C SER A 54 -6.28 6.69 -17.03
N GLN A 55 -6.11 7.09 -18.30
CA GLN A 55 -6.58 8.39 -18.78
C GLN A 55 -8.10 8.58 -18.57
N SER A 56 -8.88 7.51 -18.77
CA SER A 56 -10.33 7.52 -18.51
C SER A 56 -10.64 7.80 -17.03
N LEU A 57 -9.84 7.25 -16.11
CA LEU A 57 -10.00 7.48 -14.67
C LEU A 57 -9.62 8.93 -14.29
N LEU A 58 -8.54 9.47 -14.83
CA LEU A 58 -8.17 10.88 -14.60
C LEU A 58 -9.27 11.84 -15.08
N GLN A 59 -9.85 11.60 -16.26
CA GLN A 59 -10.98 12.38 -16.77
C GLN A 59 -12.23 12.22 -15.90
N PHE A 60 -12.47 11.02 -15.37
CA PHE A 60 -13.55 10.76 -14.42
C PHE A 60 -13.39 11.58 -13.14
N MET A 61 -12.18 11.61 -12.55
CA MET A 61 -11.90 12.39 -11.34
C MET A 61 -12.14 13.89 -11.57
N ASN A 62 -11.69 14.42 -12.71
CA ASN A 62 -11.91 15.82 -13.07
C ASN A 62 -13.41 16.12 -13.24
N LYS A 63 -14.13 15.29 -14.02
CA LYS A 63 -15.54 15.51 -14.32
C LYS A 63 -16.44 15.47 -13.08
N HIS A 64 -16.21 14.53 -12.19
CA HIS A 64 -17.13 14.24 -11.08
C HIS A 64 -16.72 14.93 -9.77
N TYR A 65 -15.42 15.12 -9.54
CA TYR A 65 -14.90 15.67 -8.29
C TYR A 65 -14.12 16.98 -8.47
N GLY A 66 -14.05 17.53 -9.70
CA GLY A 66 -13.31 18.76 -9.98
C GLY A 66 -11.80 18.63 -9.82
N LEU A 67 -11.29 17.40 -9.69
CA LEU A 67 -9.87 17.12 -9.45
C LEU A 67 -9.10 17.14 -10.78
N ASN A 68 -8.55 18.32 -11.06
CA ASN A 68 -7.67 18.57 -12.20
C ASN A 68 -6.19 18.56 -11.77
N GLU A 69 -5.28 18.61 -12.74
CA GLU A 69 -3.82 18.71 -12.48
C GLU A 69 -3.25 17.59 -11.58
N PRO A 70 -3.29 16.32 -12.04
CA PRO A 70 -2.77 15.19 -11.26
C PRO A 70 -1.27 15.34 -10.98
N ILE A 71 -0.88 15.08 -9.73
CA ILE A 71 0.51 15.13 -9.27
C ILE A 71 1.05 13.70 -9.18
N TRP A 72 1.85 13.32 -10.17
CA TRP A 72 2.50 12.02 -10.24
C TRP A 72 3.60 11.89 -9.20
N GLN A 73 3.51 10.85 -8.37
CA GLN A 73 4.51 10.53 -7.36
C GLN A 73 5.49 9.48 -7.90
N VAL A 74 6.71 9.49 -7.37
CA VAL A 74 7.74 8.47 -7.68
C VAL A 74 7.30 7.05 -7.28
N THR A 75 6.30 6.92 -6.41
CA THR A 75 5.74 5.66 -5.91
C THR A 75 4.69 5.03 -6.84
N SER A 76 4.53 5.52 -8.07
CA SER A 76 3.46 5.18 -9.04
C SER A 76 2.05 5.64 -8.69
N TYR A 77 1.86 6.26 -7.53
CA TYR A 77 0.59 6.87 -7.15
C TYR A 77 0.40 8.25 -7.78
N VAL A 78 -0.86 8.59 -8.01
CA VAL A 78 -1.31 9.94 -8.35
C VAL A 78 -2.16 10.48 -7.23
N VAL A 79 -1.90 11.72 -6.85
CA VAL A 79 -2.67 12.50 -5.89
C VAL A 79 -2.97 13.89 -6.47
N TYR A 80 -3.79 14.67 -5.79
CA TYR A 80 -4.16 16.02 -6.20
C TYR A 80 -3.69 17.05 -5.16
N ALA A 81 -3.63 18.34 -5.52
CA ALA A 81 -3.10 19.37 -4.62
C ALA A 81 -3.77 19.39 -3.22
N PRO A 82 -5.11 19.27 -3.08
CA PRO A 82 -5.78 19.29 -1.77
C PRO A 82 -5.35 18.14 -0.84
N PHE A 83 -4.87 17.02 -1.40
CA PHE A 83 -4.38 15.88 -0.64
C PHE A 83 -3.34 16.28 0.42
N PHE A 84 -2.42 17.19 0.08
CA PHE A 84 -1.35 17.63 0.98
C PHE A 84 -1.81 18.68 2.00
N GLU A 85 -2.91 19.39 1.74
CA GLU A 85 -3.49 20.35 2.68
C GLU A 85 -4.18 19.60 3.83
N ASN A 86 -4.91 18.54 3.49
CA ASN A 86 -5.62 17.71 4.45
C ASN A 86 -4.67 16.91 5.36
N ILE A 87 -3.49 16.51 4.85
CA ILE A 87 -2.45 15.91 5.69
C ILE A 87 -1.96 16.89 6.77
N LYS A 88 -1.82 18.18 6.45
CA LYS A 88 -1.37 19.21 7.40
C LYS A 88 -2.42 19.53 8.46
N LEU A 89 -3.71 19.38 8.14
CA LEU A 89 -4.79 19.55 9.12
C LEU A 89 -4.85 18.42 10.14
N CYS A 90 -4.33 17.24 9.79
CA CYS A 90 -4.22 16.10 10.70
C CYS A 90 -2.94 16.11 11.55
N ASP A 91 -2.13 17.17 11.50
CA ASP A 91 -1.02 17.36 12.44
C ASP A 91 -1.61 17.62 13.85
N PRO A 92 -1.19 16.89 14.91
CA PRO A 92 -1.92 16.79 16.17
C PRO A 92 -1.91 18.04 17.08
N SER A 93 -1.71 19.26 16.55
CA SER A 93 -1.80 20.48 17.36
C SER A 93 -3.20 21.05 17.53
N THR A 94 -4.26 20.46 16.96
CA THR A 94 -5.64 20.97 17.18
C THR A 94 -6.67 19.84 17.20
N SER A 95 -7.09 19.47 18.40
CA SER A 95 -8.12 18.48 18.68
C SER A 95 -9.53 19.08 18.58
N VAL A 96 -10.42 18.47 17.79
CA VAL A 96 -11.86 18.42 18.10
C VAL A 96 -12.36 17.01 17.78
N ASN A 97 -12.95 16.39 18.79
CA ASN A 97 -13.43 15.01 18.80
C ASN A 97 -14.80 14.91 18.13
N GLU A 98 -15.02 13.89 17.29
CA GLU A 98 -16.33 13.22 17.16
C GLU A 98 -16.10 11.74 16.78
N PRO A 99 -16.75 10.76 17.45
CA PRO A 99 -16.54 9.34 17.18
C PRO A 99 -17.55 8.78 16.17
N HIS A 100 -17.07 8.25 15.05
CA HIS A 100 -17.88 7.47 14.10
C HIS A 100 -17.52 5.98 14.22
N GLU A 101 -18.54 5.14 14.39
CA GLU A 101 -18.41 3.70 14.64
C GLU A 101 -17.86 2.96 13.40
N LYS A 102 -16.71 2.29 13.58
CA LYS A 102 -16.08 1.44 12.55
C LYS A 102 -16.62 0.01 12.63
N SER A 103 -16.79 -0.61 11.46
CA SER A 103 -17.29 -1.97 11.22
C SER A 103 -16.62 -3.08 12.05
N ALA A 104 -17.37 -4.16 12.28
CA ALA A 104 -17.19 -5.20 13.31
C ALA A 104 -16.02 -6.19 13.11
N LYS A 105 -14.81 -5.72 12.76
CA LYS A 105 -13.60 -6.58 12.74
C LYS A 105 -12.50 -6.21 13.74
N MET A 106 -12.74 -5.30 14.68
CA MET A 106 -11.80 -5.06 15.77
C MET A 106 -12.50 -4.67 17.09
N LYS A 107 -12.90 -5.66 17.90
CA LYS A 107 -13.31 -5.43 19.30
C LYS A 107 -12.69 -6.48 20.21
N ALA A 108 -11.50 -6.17 20.75
CA ALA A 108 -11.05 -6.61 22.07
C ALA A 108 -9.85 -5.75 22.53
N MET A 109 -9.96 -5.22 23.76
CA MET A 109 -8.98 -4.50 24.58
C MET A 109 -8.88 -2.97 24.41
N ILE A 110 -9.72 -2.25 25.18
CA ILE A 110 -9.43 -0.87 25.62
C ILE A 110 -8.63 -0.95 26.93
N GLY A 111 -7.40 -0.48 26.86
CA GLY A 111 -6.48 -0.23 27.97
C GLY A 111 -5.40 0.72 27.50
N ASN A 112 -5.70 2.03 27.57
CA ASN A 112 -4.85 3.22 27.42
C ASN A 112 -3.42 3.05 26.87
N GLN A 113 -3.27 3.29 25.56
CA GLN A 113 -2.12 3.85 24.82
C GLN A 113 -2.37 3.57 23.33
N HIS A 114 -2.37 4.56 22.42
CA HIS A 114 -2.40 4.30 20.96
C HIS A 114 -1.85 5.48 20.14
N CYS A 115 -0.54 5.67 20.25
CA CYS A 115 0.29 6.04 19.11
C CYS A 115 1.05 4.76 18.79
N TYR A 116 0.74 4.08 17.68
CA TYR A 116 1.48 2.88 17.28
C TYR A 116 2.15 3.11 15.94
N GLY A 117 3.48 2.97 15.97
CA GLY A 117 4.30 2.83 14.79
C GLY A 117 4.31 1.39 14.28
N THR A 118 5.04 1.23 13.18
CA THR A 118 5.85 0.07 12.80
C THR A 118 5.32 -1.32 13.15
N LEU A 119 4.95 -2.10 12.14
CA LEU A 119 5.37 -3.51 12.12
C LEU A 119 5.55 -4.03 10.69
N ASP A 120 6.81 -4.26 10.33
CA ASP A 120 7.18 -5.40 9.51
C ASP A 120 7.32 -6.63 10.43
N THR A 121 7.08 -7.80 9.83
CA THR A 121 7.47 -9.15 10.23
C THR A 121 6.95 -9.74 11.56
N ARG A 122 5.90 -10.58 11.46
CA ARG A 122 6.06 -12.06 11.46
C ARG A 122 4.72 -12.82 11.36
N TYR A 123 4.42 -13.31 10.16
CA TYR A 123 4.05 -14.72 9.98
C TYR A 123 5.36 -15.52 10.11
N ARG A 124 5.68 -16.02 11.31
CA ARG A 124 6.66 -17.09 11.48
C ARG A 124 6.38 -17.81 12.79
N GLU A 125 5.55 -18.83 12.70
CA GLU A 125 5.42 -19.86 13.72
C GLU A 125 6.78 -20.50 14.00
N ARG A 126 7.05 -20.67 15.30
CA ARG A 126 7.47 -21.92 15.93
C ARG A 126 8.74 -22.59 15.37
N ASN A 127 9.84 -22.42 16.08
CA ASN A 127 10.46 -23.50 16.86
C ASN A 127 11.53 -22.92 17.80
N ASP A 128 11.49 -23.43 19.03
CA ASP A 128 12.26 -23.04 20.20
C ASP A 128 13.73 -23.49 20.16
N ASN A 129 14.49 -22.94 21.12
CA ASN A 129 15.81 -23.32 21.65
C ASN A 129 17.01 -22.57 21.01
N LEU A 130 17.62 -21.53 21.61
CA LEU A 130 18.28 -21.34 22.91
C LEU A 130 19.79 -21.73 22.91
N MET A 131 20.65 -20.69 23.01
CA MET A 131 22.07 -20.65 23.46
C MET A 131 23.10 -21.30 22.51
N ARG A 132 24.34 -20.84 22.35
CA ARG A 132 25.17 -19.72 22.83
C ARG A 132 26.45 -19.73 21.97
N ASP A 133 27.04 -18.55 21.84
CA ASP A 133 28.48 -18.23 21.80
C ASP A 133 29.42 -18.95 20.80
N ASP A 134 30.14 -18.08 20.07
CA ASP A 134 31.60 -18.14 19.83
C ASP A 134 32.15 -18.59 18.46
N ALA A 135 32.92 -17.66 17.89
CA ALA A 135 34.08 -17.79 17.00
C ALA A 135 34.05 -18.65 15.70
N GLY A 136 34.35 -17.96 14.59
CA GLY A 136 35.45 -18.38 13.72
C GLY A 136 35.12 -19.12 12.41
N TYR A 137 35.58 -18.52 11.31
CA TYR A 137 36.09 -19.13 10.06
C TYR A 137 35.28 -20.21 9.30
N GLY A 138 34.88 -19.85 8.07
CA GLY A 138 35.22 -20.53 6.80
C GLY A 138 34.97 -22.04 6.62
N LYS A 139 34.24 -22.39 5.55
CA LYS A 139 34.56 -23.42 4.52
C LYS A 139 33.30 -23.68 3.67
N ARG A 140 33.33 -23.38 2.37
CA ARG A 140 32.32 -23.89 1.42
C ARG A 140 32.57 -25.39 1.27
N ALA A 141 31.63 -26.22 1.71
CA ALA A 141 31.69 -27.66 1.49
C ALA A 141 31.59 -27.93 -0.02
N VAL A 142 32.59 -28.60 -0.59
CA VAL A 142 32.51 -29.17 -1.94
C VAL A 142 31.56 -30.37 -1.84
N ILE A 143 30.38 -30.24 -2.44
CA ILE A 143 29.35 -31.29 -2.42
C ILE A 143 29.57 -32.18 -3.65
N ASP A 144 29.62 -33.48 -3.42
CA ASP A 144 29.79 -34.50 -4.47
C ASP A 144 28.63 -34.41 -5.50
N PRO A 145 28.95 -34.25 -6.80
CA PRO A 145 27.96 -34.05 -7.87
C PRO A 145 26.96 -35.22 -8.03
N ASP A 146 27.26 -36.42 -7.53
CA ASP A 146 26.35 -37.57 -7.62
C ASP A 146 25.38 -37.72 -6.44
N THR A 147 25.46 -36.81 -5.47
CA THR A 147 24.44 -36.70 -4.41
C THR A 147 23.14 -36.16 -5.00
N HIS A 148 21.98 -36.58 -4.47
CA HIS A 148 20.66 -36.06 -4.88
C HIS A 148 20.57 -34.52 -4.87
N GLN A 149 21.30 -33.84 -3.97
CA GLN A 149 21.45 -32.38 -3.95
C GLN A 149 22.37 -31.84 -5.07
N GLY A 150 23.45 -32.55 -5.41
CA GLY A 150 24.36 -32.18 -6.51
C GLY A 150 23.65 -32.18 -7.86
N ARG A 151 22.85 -33.22 -8.14
CA ARG A 151 22.06 -33.32 -9.39
C ARG A 151 21.00 -32.23 -9.55
N LYS A 152 20.52 -31.64 -8.45
CA LYS A 152 19.54 -30.55 -8.48
C LYS A 152 20.21 -29.23 -8.89
N ILE A 153 21.44 -29.00 -8.42
CA ILE A 153 22.21 -27.79 -8.68
C ILE A 153 22.64 -27.71 -10.17
N THR A 154 23.07 -28.82 -10.78
CA THR A 154 23.53 -28.82 -12.18
C THR A 154 22.42 -28.43 -13.18
N ARG A 155 21.15 -28.59 -12.80
CA ARG A 155 20.01 -28.19 -13.64
C ARG A 155 19.75 -26.69 -13.66
N ASP A 156 20.11 -25.97 -12.60
CA ASP A 156 19.73 -24.57 -12.41
C ASP A 156 20.71 -23.60 -13.10
N PHE A 157 21.94 -24.04 -13.41
CA PHE A 157 22.99 -23.18 -13.98
C PHE A 157 23.14 -23.25 -15.52
N GLU A 158 22.40 -24.12 -16.22
CA GLU A 158 22.45 -24.22 -17.69
C GLU A 158 21.31 -23.48 -18.42
N HIS A 159 20.65 -22.51 -17.78
CA HIS A 159 19.80 -21.59 -18.52
C HIS A 159 20.66 -20.55 -19.22
N GLN A 160 21.07 -20.85 -20.46
CA GLN A 160 21.64 -19.87 -21.36
C GLN A 160 20.61 -18.75 -21.57
N SER A 161 20.98 -17.53 -21.20
CA SER A 161 20.22 -16.33 -21.54
C SER A 161 20.23 -16.18 -23.06
N ILE A 162 19.08 -16.44 -23.68
CA ILE A 162 18.85 -16.13 -25.09
C ILE A 162 18.27 -14.71 -25.11
N TRP A 163 19.15 -13.74 -25.38
CA TRP A 163 18.93 -12.32 -25.72
C TRP A 163 17.80 -11.56 -24.99
#